data_AF-A0A1E4BBH6-F1
#
_entry.id   AF-A0A1E4BBH6-F1
#
_cell.length_a   1.000
_cell.length_b   1.000
_cell.length_c   1.000
_cell.angle_alpha   90.00
_cell.angle_beta   90.00
_cell.angle_gamma   90.00
#
_symmetry.space_group_name_H-M   'P 1'
#
loop_
_entity.id
_entity.type
_entity.pdbx_description
1 polymer ?
#
loop_
_entity_poly.entity_id
_entity_poly.type
_entity_poly.pdbx_seq_one_letter_code
_entity_poly.pdbx_strand_id
1 'polypeptide(L)'
;MAPPHTLVQRAHPRAARAWRPLLALILLLLARSAPGWGHEVPPRATVQLIARADSTQLRLVVRVPLEAVRDVDIPLIRGDYLDIARVTPRLHEAATLWILGYLELYEGGRRLTGGRIVAARIALPSDRSFESFDCAVAGASSPPLPNETELPWRQAMMDVVLAYPIASPHSRFSVRPLLAHLGVTTSTVLRWAMPDGSERAFQYEGNPGLVPLDPGAWQAAGRFVALGFEHILGGLDHLLFLLCLVIPIRRLRPLAGVVTAFTAAHSITLLASALGMAPGAGWFPPLIEFLIAASIVAMALENIAGARLDRRWLVAFGFGLVHGFGFSFALRDSLQFAGRHLVTSLLAFNVGVELGQLLVIALAIPLLAWILSRVVAERLGVIVLSALVAHESWHWMTARFAVLRAYRFTWPALDVTLAVALMRTLMLLLIIVAVLWGVSIVVARLARTPSRPAGGTLAVLALAIALAGAAATAHAQAGEEVRSTLSGVYTDAQAARGKDIYVGTCRECHTPASHTGVTFRNAWEGRRLSELLAFMTEKMPKNSPGSLTSDEYAAVTAYILMLNGLPAGDEELPADTVAARRIRIETSGR
;
A
#
# COMPACT_ATOMS: atom_id res chain seq x y z
N MET A 1 -56.48 48.94 -51.19
CA MET A 1 -56.18 49.02 -49.74
C MET A 1 -56.19 47.60 -49.19
N ALA A 2 -55.00 47.10 -48.83
CA ALA A 2 -54.75 45.76 -48.29
C ALA A 2 -54.21 45.90 -46.85
N PRO A 3 -54.51 44.94 -45.96
CA PRO A 3 -53.58 44.62 -44.87
C PRO A 3 -53.53 43.10 -44.57
N PRO A 4 -52.65 42.60 -43.67
CA PRO A 4 -51.26 42.31 -43.95
C PRO A 4 -50.91 40.81 -43.81
N HIS A 5 -49.79 40.42 -44.41
CA HIS A 5 -49.17 39.09 -44.29
C HIS A 5 -48.72 38.76 -42.86
N THR A 6 -49.13 37.62 -42.33
CA THR A 6 -48.49 36.96 -41.17
C THR A 6 -47.77 35.69 -41.62
N LEU A 7 -46.44 35.75 -41.64
CA LEU A 7 -45.56 34.60 -41.80
C LEU A 7 -45.47 33.83 -40.48
N VAL A 8 -46.00 32.61 -40.47
CA VAL A 8 -45.78 31.63 -39.39
C VAL A 8 -44.37 31.03 -39.54
N GLN A 9 -43.44 31.42 -38.67
CA GLN A 9 -42.17 30.70 -38.51
C GLN A 9 -42.41 29.35 -37.81
N ARG A 10 -42.13 28.26 -38.52
CA ARG A 10 -42.03 26.90 -37.96
C ARG A 10 -40.72 26.77 -37.17
N ALA A 11 -40.81 26.52 -35.86
CA ALA A 11 -39.69 26.03 -35.06
C ALA A 11 -39.56 24.49 -35.25
N HIS A 12 -38.36 24.02 -35.61
CA HIS A 12 -38.03 22.60 -35.77
C HIS A 12 -37.83 21.90 -34.40
N PRO A 13 -38.51 20.77 -34.11
CA PRO A 13 -38.18 19.93 -32.97
C PRO A 13 -37.29 18.77 -33.44
N ARG A 14 -35.96 18.88 -33.28
CA ARG A 14 -35.02 17.77 -33.57
C ARG A 14 -34.14 17.33 -32.40
N ALA A 15 -34.40 17.79 -31.17
CA ALA A 15 -33.55 17.44 -30.02
C ALA A 15 -34.13 16.34 -29.08
N ALA A 16 -35.36 15.87 -29.27
CA ALA A 16 -36.05 15.05 -28.25
C ALA A 16 -35.99 13.51 -28.45
N ARG A 17 -35.25 12.98 -29.43
CA ARG A 17 -35.29 11.53 -29.76
C ARG A 17 -34.00 10.72 -29.53
N ALA A 18 -32.92 11.34 -29.06
CA ALA A 18 -31.63 10.65 -28.92
C ALA A 18 -31.42 9.95 -27.57
N TRP A 19 -32.24 10.19 -26.55
CA TRP A 19 -31.94 9.75 -25.17
C TRP A 19 -32.54 8.37 -24.82
N ARG A 20 -33.58 7.96 -25.54
CA ARG A 20 -34.26 6.66 -25.34
C ARG A 20 -33.39 5.42 -25.64
N PRO A 21 -32.59 5.37 -26.73
CA PRO A 21 -31.71 4.22 -26.96
C PRO A 21 -30.54 4.17 -25.96
N LEU A 22 -30.09 5.33 -25.45
CA LEU A 22 -29.03 5.41 -24.45
C LEU A 22 -29.50 4.87 -23.09
N LEU A 23 -30.73 5.18 -22.69
CA LEU A 23 -31.33 4.68 -21.45
C LEU A 23 -31.57 3.15 -21.50
N ALA A 24 -31.98 2.63 -22.66
CA ALA A 24 -32.14 1.19 -22.88
C ALA A 24 -30.80 0.44 -22.85
N LEU A 25 -29.73 1.04 -23.39
CA LEU A 25 -28.37 0.49 -23.33
C LEU A 25 -27.82 0.50 -21.89
N ILE A 26 -28.09 1.56 -21.12
CA ILE A 26 -27.73 1.65 -19.69
C ILE A 26 -28.50 0.60 -18.87
N LEU A 27 -29.80 0.39 -19.13
CA LEU A 27 -30.60 -0.65 -18.46
C LEU A 27 -30.17 -2.07 -18.85
N LEU A 28 -29.74 -2.31 -20.10
CA LEU A 28 -29.14 -3.58 -20.51
C LEU A 28 -27.75 -3.82 -19.91
N LEU A 29 -26.95 -2.77 -19.72
CA LEU A 29 -25.63 -2.85 -19.06
C LEU A 29 -25.75 -3.02 -17.53
N LEU A 30 -26.87 -2.58 -16.93
CA LEU A 30 -27.20 -2.78 -15.52
C LEU A 30 -27.82 -4.15 -15.23
N ALA A 31 -28.27 -4.88 -16.25
CA ALA A 31 -28.66 -6.29 -16.15
C ALA A 31 -27.43 -7.20 -16.10
N ARG A 32 -26.54 -6.99 -15.13
CA ARG A 32 -25.52 -7.98 -14.79
C ARG A 32 -26.19 -9.09 -13.99
N SER A 33 -26.33 -10.25 -14.62
CA SER A 33 -26.56 -11.51 -13.94
C SER A 33 -25.57 -11.65 -12.78
N ALA A 34 -26.09 -11.74 -11.57
CA ALA A 34 -25.31 -12.10 -10.40
C ALA A 34 -24.63 -13.46 -10.66
N PRO A 35 -23.35 -13.64 -10.34
CA PRO A 35 -22.75 -14.97 -10.33
C PRO A 35 -23.51 -15.80 -9.29
N GLY A 36 -24.06 -16.94 -9.71
CA GLY A 36 -24.64 -17.92 -8.80
C GLY A 36 -23.60 -18.35 -7.77
N TRP A 37 -23.97 -18.33 -6.49
CA TRP A 37 -23.10 -18.76 -5.40
C TRP A 37 -23.05 -20.29 -5.37
N GLY A 38 -22.20 -20.87 -6.23
CA GLY A 38 -21.63 -22.18 -6.00
C GLY A 38 -20.69 -22.08 -4.80
N HIS A 39 -21.12 -22.58 -3.66
CA HIS A 39 -20.30 -22.65 -2.44
C HIS A 39 -19.19 -23.68 -2.66
N GLU A 40 -17.93 -23.29 -2.87
CA GLU A 40 -16.77 -24.20 -2.79
C GLU A 40 -15.38 -23.53 -2.87
N VAL A 41 -15.25 -22.24 -2.52
CA VAL A 41 -13.95 -21.55 -2.40
C VAL A 41 -13.86 -20.95 -1.00
N PRO A 42 -12.78 -21.15 -0.23
CA PRO A 42 -12.66 -20.52 1.07
C PRO A 42 -12.66 -18.99 0.90
N PRO A 43 -13.35 -18.24 1.78
CA PRO A 43 -13.43 -16.78 1.66
C PRO A 43 -12.04 -16.13 1.74
N ARG A 44 -11.13 -16.72 2.52
CA ARG A 44 -9.73 -16.29 2.60
C ARG A 44 -8.79 -17.48 2.61
N ALA A 45 -7.67 -17.36 1.91
CA ALA A 45 -6.55 -18.29 2.01
C ALA A 45 -5.26 -17.51 2.30
N THR A 46 -4.49 -17.96 3.29
CA THR A 46 -3.17 -17.39 3.60
C THR A 46 -2.10 -18.38 3.21
N VAL A 47 -1.24 -17.97 2.28
CA VAL A 47 -0.11 -18.77 1.81
C VAL A 47 1.18 -18.23 2.40
N GLN A 48 2.02 -19.11 2.94
CA GLN A 48 3.38 -18.77 3.35
C GLN A 48 4.37 -19.44 2.40
N LEU A 49 5.32 -18.68 1.88
CA LEU A 49 6.42 -19.19 1.06
C LEU A 49 7.74 -18.74 1.65
N ILE A 50 8.71 -19.66 1.71
CA ILE A 50 10.11 -19.33 1.99
C ILE A 50 10.96 -19.92 0.88
N ALA A 51 11.81 -19.11 0.27
CA ALA A 51 12.63 -19.49 -0.86
C ALA A 51 14.11 -19.21 -0.57
N ARG A 52 15.00 -20.14 -0.94
CA ARG A 52 16.45 -19.98 -0.86
C ARG A 52 17.10 -20.63 -2.07
N ALA A 53 18.09 -19.96 -2.66
CA ALA A 53 18.96 -20.58 -3.65
C ALA A 53 20.19 -21.18 -2.99
N ASP A 54 20.44 -22.46 -3.27
CA ASP A 54 21.63 -23.19 -2.88
C ASP A 54 22.59 -23.33 -4.07
N SER A 55 23.70 -24.08 -3.92
CA SER A 55 24.74 -24.20 -4.96
C SER A 55 24.23 -24.66 -6.34
N THR A 56 23.20 -25.52 -6.38
CA THR A 56 22.68 -26.12 -7.63
C THR A 56 21.16 -26.10 -7.75
N GLN A 57 20.45 -25.71 -6.69
CA GLN A 57 19.00 -25.76 -6.65
C GLN A 57 18.40 -24.51 -6.01
N LEU A 58 17.28 -24.06 -6.55
CA LEU A 58 16.38 -23.13 -5.89
C LEU A 58 15.30 -23.95 -5.19
N ARG A 59 15.27 -23.88 -3.85
CA ARG A 59 14.29 -24.58 -3.01
C ARG A 59 13.25 -23.61 -2.48
N LEU A 60 11.99 -24.03 -2.51
CA LEU A 60 10.86 -23.29 -1.98
C LEU A 60 10.06 -24.17 -1.05
N VAL A 61 9.72 -23.66 0.12
CA VAL A 61 8.77 -24.31 1.03
C VAL A 61 7.49 -23.49 1.01
N VAL A 62 6.37 -24.15 0.72
CA VAL A 62 5.04 -23.53 0.56
C VAL A 62 4.10 -24.14 1.58
N ARG A 63 3.47 -23.32 2.42
CA ARG A 63 2.40 -23.72 3.34
C ARG A 63 1.09 -23.12 2.89
N VAL A 64 0.10 -23.98 2.71
CA VAL A 64 -1.28 -23.61 2.34
C VAL A 64 -2.29 -24.25 3.29
N PRO A 65 -3.46 -23.63 3.51
CA PRO A 65 -4.58 -24.30 4.14
C PRO A 65 -5.00 -25.51 3.29
N LEU A 66 -5.17 -26.67 3.90
CA LEU A 66 -5.59 -27.87 3.17
C LEU A 66 -6.97 -27.69 2.53
N GLU A 67 -7.86 -26.92 3.16
CA GLU A 67 -9.18 -26.60 2.60
C GLU A 67 -9.14 -25.79 1.29
N ALA A 68 -8.01 -25.16 0.97
CA ALA A 68 -7.82 -24.44 -0.29
C ALA A 68 -7.47 -25.38 -1.47
N VAL A 69 -7.06 -26.62 -1.17
CA VAL A 69 -6.70 -27.66 -2.14
C VAL A 69 -7.95 -28.49 -2.44
N ARG A 70 -8.48 -28.33 -3.65
CA ARG A 70 -9.74 -28.96 -4.08
C ARG A 70 -9.49 -30.06 -5.11
N ASP A 71 -10.53 -30.75 -5.55
CA ASP A 71 -10.41 -31.80 -6.58
C ASP A 71 -9.44 -32.94 -6.24
N VAL A 72 -9.12 -33.10 -4.96
CA VAL A 72 -8.36 -34.22 -4.40
C VAL A 72 -9.26 -34.86 -3.35
N ASP A 73 -9.41 -36.18 -3.42
CA ASP A 73 -10.17 -36.92 -2.43
C ASP A 73 -9.46 -36.85 -1.07
N ILE A 74 -9.99 -36.07 -0.12
CA ILE A 74 -9.46 -35.92 1.23
C ILE A 74 -10.14 -36.96 2.13
N PRO A 75 -9.43 -38.01 2.59
CA PRO A 75 -10.03 -39.06 3.40
C PRO A 75 -10.29 -38.54 4.82
N LEU A 76 -11.52 -38.73 5.30
CA LEU A 76 -11.97 -38.22 6.59
C LEU A 76 -12.43 -39.34 7.53
N ILE A 77 -12.11 -39.21 8.80
CA ILE A 77 -12.63 -40.00 9.91
C ILE A 77 -13.85 -39.25 10.48
N ARG A 78 -15.00 -39.94 10.52
CA ARG A 78 -16.29 -39.40 11.04
C ARG A 78 -16.74 -38.09 10.36
N GLY A 79 -16.27 -37.81 9.14
CA GLY A 79 -16.73 -36.69 8.32
C GLY A 79 -16.06 -35.33 8.58
N ASP A 80 -15.28 -35.18 9.66
CA ASP A 80 -14.68 -33.89 10.03
C ASP A 80 -13.16 -33.94 10.32
N TYR A 81 -12.63 -35.11 10.70
CA TYR A 81 -11.22 -35.26 11.06
C TYR A 81 -10.44 -35.91 9.93
N LEU A 82 -9.18 -35.53 9.75
CA LEU A 82 -8.35 -36.05 8.67
C LEU A 82 -7.85 -37.48 8.96
N ASP A 83 -7.98 -38.39 8.01
CA ASP A 83 -7.29 -39.69 8.04
C ASP A 83 -5.85 -39.50 7.52
N ILE A 84 -4.92 -39.29 8.46
CA ILE A 84 -3.52 -38.95 8.14
C ILE A 84 -2.83 -40.05 7.34
N ALA A 85 -3.07 -41.33 7.67
CA ALA A 85 -2.48 -42.46 6.97
C ALA A 85 -2.90 -42.47 5.48
N ARG A 86 -4.19 -42.24 5.22
CA ARG A 86 -4.74 -42.30 3.87
C ARG A 86 -4.50 -41.02 3.05
N VAL A 87 -4.41 -39.85 3.68
CA VAL A 87 -4.17 -38.59 2.94
C VAL A 87 -2.71 -38.44 2.53
N THR A 88 -1.76 -38.92 3.34
CA THR A 88 -0.32 -38.78 3.10
C THR A 88 0.13 -39.13 1.67
N PRO A 89 -0.24 -40.30 1.09
CA PRO A 89 0.16 -40.63 -0.28
C PRO A 89 -0.46 -39.72 -1.35
N ARG A 90 -1.57 -39.03 -1.06
CA ARG A 90 -2.26 -38.11 -1.98
C ARG A 90 -1.69 -36.69 -1.98
N LEU A 91 -0.88 -36.33 -0.98
CA LEU A 91 -0.32 -34.98 -0.86
C LEU A 91 0.59 -34.61 -2.03
N HIS A 92 1.28 -35.58 -2.62
CA HIS A 92 2.14 -35.34 -3.77
C HIS A 92 1.33 -34.95 -5.02
N GLU A 93 0.21 -35.64 -5.25
CA GLU A 93 -0.72 -35.33 -6.34
C GLU A 93 -1.37 -33.95 -6.12
N ALA A 94 -1.85 -33.70 -4.90
CA ALA A 94 -2.38 -32.41 -4.49
C ALA A 94 -1.40 -31.25 -4.73
N ALA A 95 -0.16 -31.41 -4.28
CA ALA A 95 0.89 -30.42 -4.47
C ALA A 95 1.22 -30.20 -5.97
N THR A 96 1.14 -31.25 -6.79
CA THR A 96 1.37 -31.15 -8.24
C THR A 96 0.28 -30.32 -8.90
N LEU A 97 -0.97 -30.63 -8.59
CA LEU A 97 -2.15 -29.99 -9.19
C LEU A 97 -2.32 -28.53 -8.72
N TRP A 98 -2.09 -28.23 -7.45
CA TRP A 98 -2.46 -26.92 -6.87
C TRP A 98 -1.31 -25.97 -6.61
N ILE A 99 -0.08 -26.46 -6.48
CA ILE A 99 1.06 -25.65 -6.06
C ILE A 99 2.12 -25.56 -7.16
N LEU A 100 2.68 -26.69 -7.61
CA LEU A 100 3.79 -26.73 -8.55
C LEU A 100 3.45 -26.03 -9.88
N GLY A 101 2.26 -26.29 -10.43
CA GLY A 101 1.82 -25.68 -11.69
C GLY A 101 1.53 -24.18 -11.64
N TYR A 102 1.33 -23.63 -10.43
CA TYR A 102 0.92 -22.24 -10.22
C TYR A 102 2.05 -21.36 -9.66
N LEU A 103 3.28 -21.89 -9.55
CA LEU A 103 4.46 -21.15 -9.16
C LEU A 103 5.46 -21.13 -10.30
N GLU A 104 5.45 -20.05 -11.08
CA GLU A 104 6.45 -19.85 -12.13
C GLU A 104 7.69 -19.16 -11.56
N LEU A 105 8.85 -19.80 -11.66
CA LEU A 105 10.12 -19.24 -11.24
C LEU A 105 10.98 -18.91 -12.44
N TYR A 106 11.84 -17.90 -12.27
CA TYR A 106 12.68 -17.39 -13.33
C TYR A 106 14.09 -17.12 -12.80
N GLU A 107 15.10 -17.46 -13.61
CA GLU A 107 16.52 -17.20 -13.38
C GLU A 107 17.05 -16.33 -14.52
N GLY A 108 17.50 -15.11 -14.21
CA GLY A 108 17.98 -14.17 -15.24
C GLY A 108 16.93 -13.80 -16.29
N GLY A 109 15.65 -13.89 -15.95
CA GLY A 109 14.52 -13.67 -16.86
C GLY A 109 14.09 -14.90 -17.67
N ARG A 110 14.82 -16.02 -17.60
CA ARG A 110 14.44 -17.29 -18.22
C ARG A 110 13.61 -18.12 -17.25
N ARG A 111 12.46 -18.64 -17.67
CA ARG A 111 11.62 -19.53 -16.85
C ARG A 111 12.40 -20.80 -16.48
N LEU A 112 12.40 -21.14 -15.20
CA LEU A 112 12.93 -22.41 -14.70
C LEU A 112 11.96 -23.54 -15.04
N THR A 113 12.51 -24.64 -15.54
CA THR A 113 11.79 -25.87 -15.92
C THR A 113 12.31 -27.04 -15.10
N GLY A 114 11.50 -28.10 -14.95
CA GLY A 114 11.91 -29.29 -14.19
C GLY A 114 11.80 -29.13 -12.67
N GLY A 115 10.85 -28.30 -12.20
CA GLY A 115 10.48 -28.26 -10.79
C GLY A 115 9.94 -29.61 -10.35
N ARG A 116 10.37 -30.08 -9.19
CA ARG A 116 9.90 -31.33 -8.57
C ARG A 116 9.48 -31.09 -7.12
N ILE A 117 8.55 -31.88 -6.64
CA ILE A 117 8.17 -31.93 -5.23
C ILE A 117 9.14 -32.87 -4.52
N VAL A 118 9.90 -32.33 -3.57
CA VAL A 118 10.86 -33.07 -2.73
C VAL A 118 10.16 -33.73 -1.55
N ALA A 119 9.22 -33.01 -0.94
CA ALA A 119 8.43 -33.49 0.20
C ALA A 119 7.06 -32.78 0.22
N ALA A 120 6.05 -33.46 0.75
CA ALA A 120 4.74 -32.89 1.04
C ALA A 120 4.21 -33.52 2.33
N ARG A 121 3.72 -32.70 3.26
CA ARG A 121 3.31 -33.15 4.60
C ARG A 121 2.13 -32.33 5.13
N ILE A 122 1.27 -32.98 5.92
CA ILE A 122 0.27 -32.28 6.73
C ILE A 122 0.93 -31.65 7.96
N ALA A 123 0.64 -30.38 8.19
CA ALA A 123 1.09 -29.63 9.35
C ALA A 123 -0.10 -29.11 10.17
N LEU A 124 0.15 -28.89 11.47
CA LEU A 124 -0.80 -28.24 12.37
C LEU A 124 -0.77 -26.71 12.15
N PRO A 125 -1.88 -25.98 12.35
CA PRO A 125 -1.88 -24.51 12.37
C PRO A 125 -0.85 -23.90 13.34
N SER A 126 -0.61 -24.59 14.45
CA SER A 126 0.31 -24.17 15.51
C SER A 126 1.78 -24.51 15.20
N ASP A 127 2.06 -25.22 14.11
CA ASP A 127 3.40 -25.67 13.72
C ASP A 127 4.31 -24.47 13.40
N ARG A 128 5.43 -24.37 14.13
CA ARG A 128 6.37 -23.25 14.08
C ARG A 128 7.49 -23.41 13.04
N SER A 129 7.49 -24.47 12.24
CA SER A 129 8.58 -24.76 11.29
C SER A 129 8.83 -23.63 10.27
N PHE A 130 7.83 -22.82 9.96
CA PHE A 130 7.96 -21.67 9.05
C PHE A 130 8.69 -20.45 9.65
N GLU A 131 9.33 -20.57 10.82
CA GLU A 131 10.16 -19.49 11.39
C GLU A 131 11.43 -19.24 10.58
N SER A 132 12.05 -20.28 10.01
CA SER A 132 13.25 -20.16 9.17
C SER A 132 13.16 -21.09 7.98
N PHE A 133 13.92 -20.82 6.92
CA PHE A 133 13.99 -21.71 5.77
C PHE A 133 14.41 -23.13 6.15
N ASP A 134 15.42 -23.28 7.00
CA ASP A 134 15.96 -24.59 7.38
C ASP A 134 14.96 -25.38 8.23
N CYS A 135 14.28 -24.71 9.18
CA CYS A 135 13.19 -25.31 9.95
C CYS A 135 12.01 -25.71 9.06
N ALA A 136 11.67 -24.90 8.05
CA ALA A 136 10.54 -25.16 7.16
C ALA A 136 10.81 -26.39 6.27
N VAL A 137 12.02 -26.51 5.72
CA VAL A 137 12.43 -27.70 4.96
C VAL A 137 12.44 -28.94 5.86
N ALA A 138 13.01 -28.83 7.06
CA ALA A 138 13.08 -29.95 8.01
C ALA A 138 11.68 -30.41 8.44
N GLY A 139 10.79 -29.45 8.76
CA GLY A 139 9.40 -29.71 9.14
C GLY A 139 8.60 -30.36 8.02
N ALA A 140 8.71 -29.85 6.79
CA ALA A 140 7.99 -30.41 5.65
C ALA A 140 8.53 -31.80 5.21
N SER A 141 9.77 -32.12 5.57
CA SER A 141 10.43 -33.41 5.24
C SER A 141 10.41 -34.42 6.39
N SER A 142 9.83 -34.08 7.53
CA SER A 142 9.75 -34.98 8.68
C SER A 142 8.71 -36.09 8.46
N PRO A 143 8.70 -37.14 9.30
CA PRO A 143 7.67 -38.17 9.22
C PRO A 143 6.24 -37.60 9.31
N PRO A 144 5.23 -38.31 8.75
CA PRO A 144 3.83 -37.96 8.91
C PRO A 144 3.42 -37.81 10.38
N LEU A 145 2.36 -37.04 10.63
CA LEU A 145 1.78 -36.95 11.97
C LEU A 145 1.27 -38.33 12.43
N PRO A 146 1.24 -38.62 13.75
CA PRO A 146 0.63 -39.84 14.27
C PRO A 146 -0.82 -39.97 13.83
N ASN A 147 -1.27 -41.20 13.50
CA ASN A 147 -2.63 -41.44 12.99
C ASN A 147 -3.73 -41.13 14.01
N GLU A 148 -3.38 -41.09 15.30
CA GLU A 148 -4.25 -40.77 16.42
C GLU A 148 -4.48 -39.25 16.55
N THR A 149 -3.80 -38.43 15.75
CA THR A 149 -3.91 -36.98 15.81
C THR A 149 -5.28 -36.53 15.30
N GLU A 150 -6.12 -36.02 16.20
CA GLU A 150 -7.41 -35.42 15.85
C GLU A 150 -7.23 -34.02 15.25
N LEU A 151 -7.09 -33.95 13.92
CA LEU A 151 -6.96 -32.71 13.16
C LEU A 151 -8.21 -32.46 12.30
N PRO A 152 -9.02 -31.44 12.60
CA PRO A 152 -10.11 -31.03 11.72
C PRO A 152 -9.58 -30.63 10.35
N TRP A 153 -10.15 -31.19 9.27
CA TRP A 153 -9.57 -31.04 7.93
C TRP A 153 -9.49 -29.57 7.46
N ARG A 154 -10.47 -28.74 7.84
CA ARG A 154 -10.49 -27.29 7.53
C ARG A 154 -9.41 -26.49 8.22
N GLN A 155 -8.86 -27.02 9.31
CA GLN A 155 -7.76 -26.40 10.04
C GLN A 155 -6.42 -26.99 9.61
N ALA A 156 -6.38 -28.11 8.88
CA ALA A 156 -5.12 -28.70 8.47
C ALA A 156 -4.36 -27.77 7.52
N MET A 157 -3.03 -27.75 7.66
CA MET A 157 -2.13 -27.09 6.73
C MET A 157 -1.41 -28.14 5.90
N MET A 158 -1.01 -27.79 4.69
CA MET A 158 -0.17 -28.62 3.82
C MET A 158 1.12 -27.87 3.51
N ASP A 159 2.24 -28.49 3.88
CA ASP A 159 3.58 -28.00 3.61
C ASP A 159 4.16 -28.77 2.42
N VAL A 160 4.74 -28.04 1.47
CA VAL A 160 5.29 -28.59 0.23
C VAL A 160 6.69 -28.02 0.00
N VAL A 161 7.67 -28.91 -0.18
CA VAL A 161 9.03 -28.53 -0.60
C VAL A 161 9.16 -28.74 -2.10
N LEU A 162 9.43 -27.67 -2.82
CA LEU A 162 9.74 -27.66 -4.24
C LEU A 162 11.24 -27.46 -4.45
N ALA A 163 11.82 -28.12 -5.45
CA ALA A 163 13.19 -27.89 -5.89
C ALA A 163 13.26 -27.70 -7.39
N TYR A 164 14.00 -26.68 -7.82
CA TYR A 164 14.26 -26.35 -9.21
C TYR A 164 15.76 -26.34 -9.48
N PRO A 165 16.24 -26.93 -10.57
CA PRO A 165 17.64 -26.79 -10.97
C PRO A 165 17.94 -25.34 -11.37
N ILE A 166 19.10 -24.82 -10.96
CA ILE A 166 19.56 -23.46 -11.29
C ILE A 166 20.99 -23.49 -11.82
N ALA A 167 21.36 -22.46 -12.59
CA ALA A 167 22.72 -22.30 -13.07
C ALA A 167 23.65 -21.69 -12.02
N SER A 168 23.16 -20.76 -11.19
CA SER A 168 23.96 -20.13 -10.15
C SER A 168 23.11 -19.65 -8.95
N PRO A 169 23.58 -19.82 -7.70
CA PRO A 169 22.92 -19.25 -6.52
C PRO A 169 22.89 -17.72 -6.51
N HIS A 170 23.77 -17.08 -7.27
CA HIS A 170 23.88 -15.62 -7.36
C HIS A 170 23.11 -15.02 -8.54
N SER A 171 22.36 -15.85 -9.27
CA SER A 171 21.49 -15.38 -10.34
C SER A 171 20.39 -14.48 -9.81
N ARG A 172 19.83 -13.65 -10.70
CA ARG A 172 18.66 -12.85 -10.38
C ARG A 172 17.41 -13.71 -10.47
N PHE A 173 16.76 -13.95 -9.34
CA PHE A 173 15.54 -14.74 -9.26
C PHE A 173 14.30 -13.84 -9.26
N SER A 174 13.26 -14.31 -9.92
CA SER A 174 11.91 -13.74 -9.83
C SER A 174 10.86 -14.83 -9.81
N VAL A 175 9.75 -14.57 -9.14
CA VAL A 175 8.61 -15.47 -9.04
C VAL A 175 7.38 -14.79 -9.63
N ARG A 176 6.57 -15.53 -10.39
CA ARG A 176 5.21 -15.15 -10.75
C ARG A 176 4.27 -16.14 -10.08
N PRO A 177 3.73 -15.80 -8.90
CA PRO A 177 2.78 -16.65 -8.20
C PRO A 177 1.39 -16.47 -8.80
N LEU A 178 0.76 -17.59 -9.12
CA LEU A 178 -0.59 -17.68 -9.67
C LEU A 178 -1.51 -18.34 -8.65
N LEU A 179 -1.38 -17.99 -7.37
CA LEU A 179 -2.02 -18.66 -6.23
C LEU A 179 -3.39 -18.06 -5.85
N ALA A 180 -3.89 -17.08 -6.60
CA ALA A 180 -5.20 -16.48 -6.34
C ALA A 180 -6.37 -17.47 -6.45
N HIS A 181 -6.19 -18.65 -7.05
CA HIS A 181 -7.21 -19.69 -7.15
C HIS A 181 -7.48 -20.45 -5.84
N LEU A 182 -6.63 -20.27 -4.82
CA LEU A 182 -6.74 -20.94 -3.52
C LEU A 182 -7.86 -20.38 -2.63
N GLY A 183 -8.35 -19.16 -2.89
CA GLY A 183 -9.39 -18.52 -2.08
C GLY A 183 -10.06 -17.36 -2.81
N VAL A 184 -11.17 -16.84 -2.27
CA VAL A 184 -11.80 -15.62 -2.83
C VAL A 184 -10.86 -14.43 -2.68
N THR A 185 -10.21 -14.32 -1.51
CA THR A 185 -9.05 -13.45 -1.31
C THR A 185 -7.87 -14.29 -0.83
N THR A 186 -6.82 -14.39 -1.64
CA THR A 186 -5.57 -15.06 -1.26
C THR A 186 -4.55 -14.02 -0.84
N SER A 187 -4.05 -14.10 0.39
CA SER A 187 -2.89 -13.32 0.85
C SER A 187 -1.66 -14.21 0.85
N THR A 188 -0.58 -13.74 0.23
CA THR A 188 0.67 -14.49 0.15
C THR A 188 1.77 -13.73 0.86
N VAL A 189 2.45 -14.41 1.78
CA VAL A 189 3.67 -13.92 2.44
C VAL A 189 4.84 -14.73 1.89
N LEU A 190 5.75 -14.08 1.18
CA LEU A 190 6.92 -14.68 0.57
C LEU A 190 8.18 -14.14 1.26
N ARG A 191 9.02 -15.03 1.77
CA ARG A 191 10.33 -14.70 2.32
C ARG A 191 11.43 -15.22 1.42
N TRP A 192 12.28 -14.32 0.97
CA TRP A 192 13.49 -14.64 0.22
C TRP A 192 14.68 -14.65 1.16
N ALA A 193 15.26 -15.82 1.40
CA ALA A 193 16.48 -15.98 2.18
C ALA A 193 17.69 -15.70 1.30
N MET A 194 18.41 -14.64 1.63
CA MET A 194 19.62 -14.21 0.94
C MET A 194 20.83 -15.05 1.37
N PRO A 195 21.90 -15.12 0.55
CA PRO A 195 23.12 -15.87 0.90
C PRO A 195 23.83 -15.36 2.16
N ASP A 196 23.62 -14.11 2.55
CA ASP A 196 24.21 -13.48 3.76
C ASP A 196 23.43 -13.79 5.05
N GLY A 197 22.37 -14.62 4.96
CA GLY A 197 21.50 -14.96 6.08
C GLY A 197 20.41 -13.93 6.36
N SER A 198 20.40 -12.79 5.67
CA SER A 198 19.28 -11.85 5.74
C SER A 198 18.06 -12.38 4.98
N GLU A 199 16.87 -11.95 5.38
CA GLU A 199 15.65 -12.31 4.68
C GLU A 199 14.91 -11.07 4.19
N ARG A 200 14.34 -11.17 2.99
CA ARG A 200 13.44 -10.15 2.45
C ARG A 200 12.02 -10.69 2.40
N ALA A 201 11.12 -10.04 3.11
CA ALA A 201 9.71 -10.36 3.11
C ALA A 201 8.96 -9.56 2.04
N PHE A 202 8.02 -10.23 1.39
CA PHE A 202 7.04 -9.67 0.48
C PHE A 202 5.65 -10.11 0.93
N GLN A 203 4.69 -9.21 0.86
CA GLN A 203 3.29 -9.47 1.15
C GLN A 203 2.42 -8.88 0.03
N TYR A 204 1.58 -9.70 -0.57
CA TYR A 204 0.69 -9.29 -1.65
C TYR A 204 -0.60 -10.11 -1.65
N GLU A 205 -1.66 -9.52 -2.20
CA GLU A 205 -2.94 -10.17 -2.39
C GLU A 205 -3.13 -10.60 -3.86
N GLY A 206 -3.74 -11.76 -4.07
CA GLY A 206 -4.00 -12.32 -5.39
C GLY A 206 -2.73 -12.59 -6.19
N ASN A 207 -2.73 -12.22 -7.47
CA ASN A 207 -1.63 -12.45 -8.39
C ASN A 207 -0.88 -11.12 -8.66
N PRO A 208 0.29 -10.87 -8.04
CA PRO A 208 1.03 -9.61 -8.14
C PRO A 208 1.81 -9.44 -9.47
N GLY A 209 1.63 -10.36 -10.43
CA GLY A 209 2.47 -10.46 -11.61
C GLY A 209 3.88 -10.97 -11.29
N LEU A 210 4.89 -10.49 -12.02
CA LEU A 210 6.28 -10.90 -11.80
C LEU A 210 6.90 -10.13 -10.62
N VAL A 211 7.39 -10.86 -9.62
CA VAL A 211 8.02 -10.34 -8.40
C VAL A 211 9.53 -10.65 -8.44
N PRO A 212 10.40 -9.65 -8.65
CA PRO A 212 11.84 -9.80 -8.51
C PRO A 212 12.21 -9.98 -7.03
N LEU A 213 12.92 -11.06 -6.70
CA LEU A 213 13.32 -11.36 -5.31
C LEU A 213 14.49 -10.48 -4.87
N ASP A 214 15.42 -10.21 -5.78
CA ASP A 214 16.47 -9.20 -5.61
C ASP A 214 16.64 -8.31 -6.84
N PRO A 215 15.83 -7.24 -6.97
CA PRO A 215 15.89 -6.36 -8.13
C PRO A 215 17.17 -5.54 -8.13
N GLY A 216 17.78 -5.41 -9.31
CA GLY A 216 18.83 -4.41 -9.53
C GLY A 216 18.25 -2.99 -9.64
N ALA A 217 19.09 -1.96 -9.47
CA ALA A 217 18.68 -0.55 -9.47
C ALA A 217 17.81 -0.16 -10.69
N TRP A 218 18.17 -0.60 -11.89
CA TRP A 218 17.41 -0.29 -13.12
C TRP A 218 16.05 -0.99 -13.17
N GLN A 219 15.97 -2.22 -12.65
CA GLN A 219 14.71 -2.96 -12.59
C GLN A 219 13.75 -2.34 -11.57
N ALA A 220 14.28 -1.95 -10.41
CA ALA A 220 13.55 -1.19 -9.42
C ALA A 220 13.08 0.16 -10.01
N ALA A 221 13.98 0.92 -10.64
CA ALA A 221 13.64 2.19 -11.28
C ALA A 221 12.53 2.03 -12.33
N GLY A 222 12.65 1.07 -13.25
CA GLY A 222 11.63 0.84 -14.29
C GLY A 222 10.25 0.49 -13.71
N ARG A 223 10.21 -0.36 -12.68
CA ARG A 223 8.95 -0.70 -11.98
C ARG A 223 8.33 0.53 -11.35
N PHE A 224 9.12 1.37 -10.67
CA PHE A 224 8.59 2.55 -10.00
C PHE A 224 8.22 3.68 -10.97
N VAL A 225 8.89 3.83 -12.11
CA VAL A 225 8.42 4.72 -13.20
C VAL A 225 7.03 4.28 -13.66
N ALA A 226 6.82 2.99 -13.91
CA ALA A 226 5.52 2.48 -14.31
C ALA A 226 4.45 2.73 -13.24
N LEU A 227 4.76 2.44 -11.97
CA LEU A 227 3.86 2.72 -10.84
C LEU A 227 3.51 4.21 -10.72
N GLY A 228 4.48 5.12 -10.89
CA GLY A 228 4.24 6.56 -10.83
C GLY A 228 3.40 7.06 -12.00
N PHE A 229 3.61 6.51 -13.19
CA PHE A 229 2.80 6.80 -14.36
C PHE A 229 1.35 6.32 -14.15
N GLU A 230 1.15 5.06 -13.80
CA GLU A 230 -0.16 4.47 -13.53
C GLU A 230 -0.89 5.17 -12.36
N HIS A 231 -0.16 5.63 -11.35
CA HIS A 231 -0.72 6.40 -10.25
C HIS A 231 -1.44 7.68 -10.72
N ILE A 232 -0.86 8.41 -11.67
CA ILE A 232 -1.49 9.61 -12.23
C ILE A 232 -2.71 9.27 -13.08
N LEU A 233 -2.64 8.20 -13.88
CA LEU A 233 -3.74 7.80 -14.75
C LEU A 233 -4.92 7.17 -13.97
N GLY A 234 -4.63 6.46 -12.89
CA GLY A 234 -5.64 5.82 -12.04
C GLY A 234 -6.21 6.74 -10.95
N GLY A 235 -5.50 7.81 -10.58
CA GLY A 235 -5.91 8.74 -9.53
C GLY A 235 -6.85 9.84 -10.04
N LEU A 236 -8.16 9.68 -9.83
CA LEU A 236 -9.14 10.69 -10.23
C LEU A 236 -8.88 12.08 -9.61
N ASP A 237 -8.38 12.15 -8.37
CA ASP A 237 -7.96 13.40 -7.73
C ASP A 237 -6.90 14.14 -8.57
N HIS A 238 -5.90 13.42 -9.08
CA HIS A 238 -4.85 13.97 -9.93
C HIS A 238 -5.41 14.46 -11.26
N LEU A 239 -6.31 13.68 -11.88
CA LEU A 239 -6.91 14.05 -13.15
C LEU A 239 -7.79 15.30 -13.03
N LEU A 240 -8.59 15.43 -11.96
CA LEU A 240 -9.39 16.63 -11.71
C LEU A 240 -8.52 17.84 -11.38
N PHE A 241 -7.45 17.65 -10.60
CA PHE A 241 -6.46 18.70 -10.36
C PHE A 241 -5.79 19.18 -11.66
N LEU A 242 -5.30 18.26 -12.49
CA LEU A 242 -4.70 18.58 -13.79
C LEU A 242 -5.70 19.28 -14.71
N LEU A 243 -6.96 18.82 -14.74
CA LEU A 243 -8.02 19.47 -15.49
C LEU A 243 -8.22 20.92 -15.02
N CYS A 244 -8.26 21.14 -13.70
CA CYS A 244 -8.30 22.48 -13.12
C CYS A 244 -7.11 23.37 -13.54
N LEU A 245 -5.91 22.81 -13.75
CA LEU A 245 -4.76 23.56 -14.28
C LEU A 245 -4.91 23.91 -15.76
N VAL A 246 -5.39 22.96 -16.59
CA VAL A 246 -5.49 23.13 -18.04
C VAL A 246 -6.66 24.03 -18.45
N ILE A 247 -7.76 24.06 -17.68
CA ILE A 247 -8.95 24.86 -17.98
C ILE A 247 -8.61 26.33 -18.28
N PRO A 248 -7.88 27.08 -17.42
CA PRO A 248 -7.53 28.48 -17.70
C PRO A 248 -6.26 28.67 -18.55
N ILE A 249 -5.32 27.71 -18.53
CA ILE A 249 -4.04 27.80 -19.26
C ILE A 249 -3.97 26.68 -20.30
N ARG A 250 -4.10 27.00 -21.59
CA ARG A 250 -4.03 26.01 -22.68
C ARG A 250 -2.71 26.05 -23.45
N ARG A 251 -1.59 26.25 -22.73
CA ARG A 251 -0.24 26.28 -23.30
C ARG A 251 0.65 25.30 -22.55
N LEU A 252 1.37 24.45 -23.29
CA LEU A 252 2.18 23.39 -22.71
C LEU A 252 3.37 23.91 -21.88
N ARG A 253 4.10 24.92 -22.37
CA ARG A 253 5.32 25.41 -21.70
C ARG A 253 5.06 25.95 -20.28
N PRO A 254 4.08 26.86 -20.05
CA PRO A 254 3.79 27.32 -18.70
C PRO A 254 3.27 26.21 -17.79
N LEU A 255 2.41 25.33 -18.32
CA LEU A 255 1.86 24.21 -17.55
C LEU A 255 2.93 23.21 -17.12
N ALA A 256 3.89 22.90 -17.99
CA ALA A 256 5.02 22.04 -17.66
C ALA A 256 5.74 22.53 -16.39
N GLY A 257 6.06 23.83 -16.32
CA GLY A 257 6.69 24.40 -15.11
C GLY A 257 5.82 24.30 -13.86
N VAL A 258 4.49 24.46 -13.99
CA VAL A 258 3.54 24.33 -12.87
C VAL A 258 3.46 22.88 -12.38
N VAL A 259 3.38 21.89 -13.28
CA VAL A 259 3.35 20.47 -12.87
C VAL A 259 4.68 20.00 -12.33
N THR A 260 5.81 20.45 -12.88
CA THR A 260 7.12 20.17 -12.30
C THR A 260 7.23 20.71 -10.87
N ALA A 261 6.66 21.89 -10.59
CA ALA A 261 6.62 22.44 -9.22
C ALA A 261 5.77 21.56 -8.27
N PHE A 262 4.64 21.03 -8.77
CA PHE A 262 3.83 20.04 -8.05
C PHE A 262 4.63 18.76 -7.76
N THR A 263 5.30 18.19 -8.76
CA THR A 263 6.10 16.96 -8.64
C THR A 263 7.26 17.14 -7.67
N ALA A 264 7.91 18.30 -7.69
CA ALA A 264 8.97 18.63 -6.75
C ALA A 264 8.46 18.66 -5.30
N ALA A 265 7.33 19.33 -5.06
CA ALA A 265 6.71 19.35 -3.74
C ALA A 265 6.24 17.96 -3.28
N HIS A 266 5.61 17.20 -4.19
CA HIS A 266 5.21 15.82 -3.94
C HIS A 266 6.41 14.94 -3.58
N SER A 267 7.54 15.10 -4.26
CA SER A 267 8.77 14.36 -3.98
C SER A 267 9.25 14.60 -2.55
N ILE A 268 9.17 15.84 -2.05
CA ILE A 268 9.60 16.22 -0.71
C ILE A 268 8.77 15.48 0.35
N THR A 269 7.44 15.53 0.26
CA THR A 269 6.56 14.94 1.28
C THR A 269 6.47 13.43 1.17
N LEU A 270 6.64 12.86 -0.03
CA LEU A 270 6.78 11.43 -0.24
C LEU A 270 8.07 10.89 0.41
N LEU A 271 9.21 11.56 0.17
CA LEU A 271 10.49 11.20 0.77
C LEU A 271 10.45 11.38 2.30
N ALA A 272 9.89 12.49 2.78
CA ALA A 272 9.70 12.73 4.21
C ALA A 272 8.87 11.61 4.87
N SER A 273 7.81 11.15 4.21
CA SER A 273 7.00 10.03 4.71
C SER A 273 7.77 8.71 4.71
N ALA A 274 8.56 8.43 3.68
CA ALA A 274 9.41 7.23 3.61
C ALA A 274 10.49 7.23 4.69
N LEU A 275 10.99 8.41 5.09
CA LEU A 275 11.94 8.59 6.19
C LEU A 275 11.28 8.64 7.58
N GLY A 276 9.96 8.44 7.67
CA GLY A 276 9.22 8.46 8.93
C GLY A 276 9.04 9.85 9.55
N MET A 277 9.18 10.92 8.78
CA MET A 277 8.95 12.29 9.24
C MET A 277 7.45 12.66 9.30
N ALA A 278 6.61 11.95 8.55
CA ALA A 278 5.16 12.15 8.57
C ALA A 278 4.54 11.66 9.90
N PRO A 279 3.48 12.32 10.40
CA PRO A 279 2.72 11.81 11.54
C PRO A 279 2.19 10.39 11.29
N GLY A 280 2.41 9.49 12.24
CA GLY A 280 1.89 8.13 12.23
C GLY A 280 0.54 8.01 12.94
N ALA A 281 -0.22 9.10 13.09
CA ALA A 281 -1.51 9.05 13.75
C ALA A 281 -2.62 8.71 12.76
N GLY A 282 -3.57 7.87 13.15
CA GLY A 282 -4.66 7.41 12.28
C GLY A 282 -5.55 8.52 11.70
N TRP A 283 -5.59 9.71 12.31
CA TRP A 283 -6.31 10.87 11.78
C TRP A 283 -5.60 11.56 10.61
N PHE A 284 -4.30 11.32 10.43
CA PHE A 284 -3.47 12.04 9.45
C PHE A 284 -3.81 11.67 7.99
N PRO A 285 -3.93 10.39 7.58
CA PRO A 285 -4.36 10.06 6.22
C PRO A 285 -5.74 10.67 5.85
N PRO A 286 -6.80 10.54 6.68
CA PRO A 286 -8.09 11.18 6.41
C PRO A 286 -8.02 12.71 6.30
N LEU A 287 -7.17 13.35 7.12
CA LEU A 287 -6.93 14.79 7.02
C LEU A 287 -6.34 15.15 5.66
N ILE A 288 -5.31 14.42 5.22
CA ILE A 288 -4.66 14.67 3.94
C ILE A 288 -5.62 14.42 2.77
N GLU A 289 -6.39 13.32 2.80
CA GLU A 289 -7.42 13.04 1.80
C GLU A 289 -8.47 14.16 1.71
N PHE A 290 -8.93 14.67 2.86
CA PHE A 290 -9.83 15.82 2.93
C PHE A 290 -9.19 17.08 2.32
N LEU A 291 -7.94 17.40 2.70
CA LEU A 291 -7.21 18.56 2.18
C LEU A 291 -6.97 18.46 0.67
N ILE A 292 -6.72 17.27 0.14
CA ILE A 292 -6.64 17.03 -1.31
C ILE A 292 -7.95 17.44 -1.98
N ALA A 293 -9.09 16.91 -1.54
CA ALA A 293 -10.38 17.22 -2.13
C ALA A 293 -10.75 18.70 -1.98
N ALA A 294 -10.52 19.29 -0.80
CA ALA A 294 -10.74 20.70 -0.53
C ALA A 294 -9.90 21.62 -1.43
N SER A 295 -8.66 21.22 -1.71
CA SER A 295 -7.76 21.97 -2.60
C SER A 295 -8.28 22.01 -4.05
N ILE A 296 -8.86 20.91 -4.55
CA ILE A 296 -9.45 20.85 -5.90
C ILE A 296 -10.68 21.75 -5.98
N VAL A 297 -11.56 21.73 -4.97
CA VAL A 297 -12.69 22.65 -4.86
C VAL A 297 -12.21 24.10 -4.89
N ALA A 298 -11.23 24.45 -4.08
CA ALA A 298 -10.69 25.81 -4.01
C ALA A 298 -10.13 26.27 -5.37
N MET A 299 -9.39 25.42 -6.07
CA MET A 299 -8.85 25.75 -7.39
C MET A 299 -9.94 25.89 -8.46
N ALA A 300 -10.98 25.06 -8.41
CA ALA A 300 -12.12 25.16 -9.30
C ALA A 300 -12.89 26.47 -9.08
N LEU A 301 -13.10 26.88 -7.82
CA LEU A 301 -13.71 28.17 -7.49
C LEU A 301 -12.83 29.36 -7.92
N GLU A 302 -11.51 29.27 -7.76
CA GLU A 302 -10.57 30.28 -8.25
C GLU A 302 -10.68 30.45 -9.78
N ASN A 303 -10.81 29.35 -10.52
CA ASN A 303 -11.01 29.39 -11.97
C ASN A 303 -12.32 30.10 -12.36
N ILE A 304 -13.40 29.92 -11.57
CA ILE A 304 -14.69 30.59 -11.78
C ILE A 304 -14.57 32.09 -11.50
N ALA A 305 -13.92 32.47 -10.39
CA ALA A 305 -13.78 33.85 -9.95
C ALA A 305 -12.82 34.67 -10.84
N GLY A 306 -11.87 34.00 -11.50
CA GLY A 306 -10.83 34.61 -12.33
C GLY A 306 -9.45 34.23 -11.83
N ALA A 307 -8.83 33.26 -12.53
CA ALA A 307 -7.55 32.67 -12.14
C ALA A 307 -6.38 33.67 -12.13
N ARG A 308 -5.60 33.69 -11.04
CA ARG A 308 -4.34 34.45 -10.96
C ARG A 308 -3.17 33.59 -11.42
N LEU A 309 -2.82 33.70 -12.70
CA LEU A 309 -1.86 32.78 -13.35
C LEU A 309 -0.40 33.00 -12.91
N ASP A 310 -0.07 34.16 -12.34
CA ASP A 310 1.28 34.53 -11.88
C ASP A 310 1.75 33.71 -10.67
N ARG A 311 0.82 33.28 -9.81
CA ARG A 311 1.11 32.50 -8.59
C ARG A 311 0.74 31.03 -8.71
N ARG A 312 0.33 30.58 -9.90
CA ARG A 312 -0.19 29.22 -10.11
C ARG A 312 0.80 28.12 -9.73
N TRP A 313 2.09 28.36 -9.93
CA TRP A 313 3.16 27.43 -9.55
C TRP A 313 3.31 27.28 -8.03
N LEU A 314 3.06 28.35 -7.24
CA LEU A 314 3.06 28.29 -5.77
C LEU A 314 1.87 27.48 -5.26
N VAL A 315 0.70 27.68 -5.87
CA VAL A 315 -0.51 26.91 -5.53
C VAL A 315 -0.29 25.43 -5.84
N ALA A 316 0.23 25.11 -7.03
CA ALA A 316 0.55 23.74 -7.42
C ALA A 316 1.63 23.11 -6.53
N PHE A 317 2.65 23.88 -6.11
CA PHE A 317 3.64 23.43 -5.14
C PHE A 317 2.98 23.09 -3.78
N GLY A 318 2.14 23.98 -3.25
CA GLY A 318 1.41 23.72 -2.00
C GLY A 318 0.54 22.46 -2.09
N PHE A 319 -0.10 22.24 -3.24
CA PHE A 319 -0.94 21.06 -3.47
C PHE A 319 -0.11 19.79 -3.59
N GLY A 320 1.07 19.87 -4.22
CA GLY A 320 2.02 18.76 -4.31
C GLY A 320 2.48 18.31 -2.92
N LEU A 321 2.71 19.24 -1.99
CA LEU A 321 3.07 18.88 -0.60
C LEU A 321 1.99 18.00 0.03
N VAL A 322 0.72 18.41 -0.05
CA VAL A 322 -0.40 17.66 0.51
C VAL A 322 -0.58 16.31 -0.20
N HIS A 323 -0.55 16.30 -1.53
CA HIS A 323 -0.72 15.06 -2.31
C HIS A 323 0.36 14.01 -2.02
N GLY A 324 1.62 14.43 -1.89
CA GLY A 324 2.71 13.49 -1.62
C GLY A 324 2.58 12.76 -0.27
N PHE A 325 1.91 13.37 0.72
CA PHE A 325 1.53 12.67 1.94
C PHE A 325 0.40 11.64 1.71
N GLY A 326 -0.60 11.97 0.90
CA GLY A 326 -1.77 11.12 0.67
C GLY A 326 -1.39 9.79 0.03
N PHE A 327 -0.47 9.83 -0.95
CA PHE A 327 -0.01 8.61 -1.61
C PHE A 327 1.01 7.79 -0.81
N SER A 328 1.68 8.40 0.17
CA SER A 328 2.75 7.75 0.93
C SER A 328 2.30 6.44 1.61
N PHE A 329 1.04 6.34 2.04
CA PHE A 329 0.50 5.16 2.71
C PHE A 329 0.35 3.98 1.75
N ALA A 330 -0.23 4.21 0.56
CA ALA A 330 -0.36 3.19 -0.47
C ALA A 330 1.01 2.79 -1.05
N LEU A 331 1.97 3.72 -1.12
CA LEU A 331 3.31 3.43 -1.61
C LEU A 331 4.08 2.49 -0.69
N ARG A 332 3.87 2.54 0.64
CA ARG A 332 4.58 1.67 1.61
C ARG A 332 4.47 0.19 1.22
N ASP A 333 3.29 -0.25 0.82
CA ASP A 333 3.06 -1.62 0.38
C ASP A 333 3.81 -1.95 -0.91
N SER A 334 4.08 -0.96 -1.76
CA SER A 334 4.88 -1.14 -2.97
C SER A 334 6.39 -1.03 -2.74
N LEU A 335 6.84 -0.36 -1.66
CA LEU A 335 8.26 -0.20 -1.34
C LEU A 335 8.98 -1.53 -1.09
N GLN A 336 8.27 -2.58 -0.69
CA GLN A 336 8.82 -3.94 -0.58
C GLN A 336 9.48 -4.42 -1.90
N PHE A 337 9.03 -3.92 -3.06
CA PHE A 337 9.56 -4.28 -4.37
C PHE A 337 10.75 -3.42 -4.81
N ALA A 338 11.17 -2.44 -4.00
CA ALA A 338 12.34 -1.59 -4.27
C ALA A 338 13.67 -2.30 -3.96
N GLY A 339 13.64 -3.41 -3.22
CA GLY A 339 14.84 -4.05 -2.67
C GLY A 339 15.67 -3.07 -1.84
N ARG A 340 16.99 -3.05 -2.05
CA ARG A 340 17.90 -2.08 -1.40
C ARG A 340 17.90 -0.68 -2.01
N HIS A 341 17.10 -0.44 -3.05
CA HIS A 341 17.16 0.76 -3.88
C HIS A 341 16.01 1.74 -3.58
N LEU A 342 15.77 2.04 -2.29
CA LEU A 342 14.67 2.90 -1.84
C LEU A 342 14.70 4.28 -2.50
N VAL A 343 15.81 5.02 -2.38
CA VAL A 343 15.93 6.39 -2.92
C VAL A 343 15.77 6.39 -4.44
N THR A 344 16.43 5.46 -5.14
CA THR A 344 16.29 5.31 -6.60
C THR A 344 14.84 5.06 -6.99
N SER A 345 14.13 4.21 -6.26
CA SER A 345 12.73 3.88 -6.52
C SER A 345 11.81 5.08 -6.29
N LEU A 346 12.03 5.85 -5.23
CA LEU A 346 11.27 7.09 -4.96
C LEU A 346 11.51 8.16 -6.04
N LEU A 347 12.76 8.35 -6.48
CA LEU A 347 13.05 9.28 -7.57
C LEU A 347 12.44 8.82 -8.90
N ALA A 348 12.58 7.53 -9.20
CA ALA A 348 12.00 6.91 -10.40
C ALA A 348 10.46 6.99 -10.41
N PHE A 349 9.83 6.83 -9.25
CA PHE A 349 8.39 7.05 -9.09
C PHE A 349 7.97 8.46 -9.51
N ASN A 350 8.68 9.48 -9.04
CA ASN A 350 8.38 10.88 -9.38
C ASN A 350 8.65 11.18 -10.87
N VAL A 351 9.61 10.50 -11.50
CA VAL A 351 9.78 10.56 -12.97
C VAL A 351 8.54 10.01 -13.68
N GLY A 352 8.01 8.88 -13.21
CA GLY A 352 6.74 8.32 -13.71
C GLY A 352 5.57 9.29 -13.58
N VAL A 353 5.45 9.93 -12.42
CA VAL A 353 4.43 10.96 -12.14
C VAL A 353 4.52 12.12 -13.14
N GLU A 354 5.70 12.71 -13.32
CA GLU A 354 5.90 13.82 -14.26
C GLU A 354 5.53 13.41 -15.70
N LEU A 355 5.93 12.21 -16.14
CA LEU A 355 5.60 11.69 -17.46
C LEU A 355 4.08 11.51 -17.64
N GLY A 356 3.39 10.99 -16.63
CA GLY A 356 1.93 10.85 -16.63
C GLY A 356 1.23 12.21 -16.73
N GLN A 357 1.67 13.20 -15.94
CA GLN A 357 1.08 14.54 -15.96
C GLN A 357 1.30 15.25 -17.30
N LEU A 358 2.50 15.16 -17.87
CA LEU A 358 2.81 15.74 -19.17
C LEU A 358 1.99 15.10 -20.29
N LEU A 359 1.77 13.78 -20.25
CA LEU A 359 0.90 13.09 -21.19
C LEU A 359 -0.55 13.59 -21.08
N VAL A 360 -1.10 13.62 -19.87
CA VAL A 360 -2.47 14.10 -19.63
C VAL A 360 -2.64 15.53 -20.14
N ILE A 361 -1.69 16.41 -19.85
CA ILE A 361 -1.72 17.80 -20.34
C ILE A 361 -1.62 17.87 -21.87
N ALA A 362 -0.71 17.11 -22.48
CA ALA A 362 -0.52 17.09 -23.92
C ALA A 362 -1.79 16.65 -24.67
N LEU A 363 -2.59 15.78 -24.07
CA LEU A 363 -3.89 15.34 -24.61
C LEU A 363 -5.04 16.29 -24.27
N ALA A 364 -5.08 16.81 -23.04
CA ALA A 364 -6.17 17.66 -22.55
C ALA A 364 -6.19 19.04 -23.23
N ILE A 365 -5.02 19.64 -23.52
CA ILE A 365 -4.94 20.95 -24.19
C ILE A 365 -5.67 20.97 -25.54
N PRO A 366 -5.32 20.12 -26.53
CA PRO A 366 -5.98 20.16 -27.84
C PRO A 366 -7.45 19.76 -27.74
N LEU A 367 -7.80 18.82 -26.86
CA LEU A 367 -9.18 18.40 -26.64
C LEU A 367 -10.05 19.56 -26.12
N LEU A 368 -9.60 20.26 -25.07
CA LEU A 368 -10.32 21.39 -24.50
C LEU A 368 -10.38 22.57 -25.47
N ALA A 369 -9.29 22.85 -26.19
CA ALA A 369 -9.29 23.89 -27.23
C ALA A 369 -10.33 23.58 -28.31
N TRP A 370 -10.43 22.33 -28.74
CA TRP A 370 -11.43 21.89 -29.72
C TRP A 370 -12.86 22.04 -29.19
N ILE A 371 -13.16 21.56 -27.98
CA ILE A 371 -14.51 21.66 -27.37
C ILE A 371 -14.93 23.13 -27.22
N LEU A 372 -14.05 23.96 -26.65
CA LEU A 372 -14.37 25.36 -26.38
C LEU A 372 -14.45 26.21 -27.65
N SER A 373 -13.74 25.82 -28.72
CA SER A 373 -13.89 26.48 -30.01
C SER A 373 -15.25 26.23 -30.68
N ARG A 374 -15.98 25.17 -30.30
CA ARG A 374 -17.21 24.73 -30.99
C ARG A 374 -18.50 24.89 -30.19
N VAL A 375 -18.44 24.86 -28.87
CA VAL A 375 -19.64 24.66 -28.04
C VAL A 375 -20.05 25.91 -27.25
N VAL A 376 -19.09 26.63 -26.67
CA VAL A 376 -19.39 27.70 -25.68
C VAL A 376 -18.35 28.81 -25.76
N ALA A 377 -18.74 30.07 -25.53
CA ALA A 377 -17.78 31.15 -25.31
C ALA A 377 -16.76 30.78 -24.22
N GLU A 378 -15.48 31.08 -24.46
CA GLU A 378 -14.35 30.58 -23.66
C GLU A 378 -14.53 30.79 -22.14
N ARG A 379 -15.00 31.98 -21.73
CA ARG A 379 -15.23 32.30 -20.31
C ARG A 379 -16.35 31.46 -19.70
N LEU A 380 -17.45 31.25 -20.42
CA LEU A 380 -18.56 30.44 -19.94
C LEU A 380 -18.16 28.97 -19.89
N GLY A 381 -17.35 28.48 -20.84
CA GLY A 381 -16.79 27.14 -20.80
C GLY A 381 -15.87 26.89 -19.61
N VAL A 382 -15.01 27.86 -19.26
CA VAL A 382 -14.17 27.81 -18.04
C VAL A 382 -15.04 27.70 -16.79
N ILE A 383 -16.09 28.51 -16.69
CA ILE A 383 -17.00 28.51 -15.54
C ILE A 383 -17.74 27.17 -15.43
N VAL A 384 -18.33 26.68 -16.52
CA VAL A 384 -19.11 25.44 -16.53
C VAL A 384 -18.22 24.23 -16.18
N LEU A 385 -17.06 24.09 -16.83
CA LEU A 385 -16.15 22.97 -16.53
C LEU A 385 -15.64 23.02 -15.10
N SER A 386 -15.26 24.20 -14.61
CA SER A 386 -14.81 24.36 -13.22
C SER A 386 -15.94 24.10 -12.23
N ALA A 387 -17.18 24.47 -12.54
CA ALA A 387 -18.33 24.18 -11.68
C ALA A 387 -18.62 22.68 -11.58
N LEU A 388 -18.46 21.92 -12.67
CA LEU A 388 -18.58 20.46 -12.66
C LEU A 388 -17.48 19.82 -11.80
N VAL A 389 -16.23 20.26 -11.94
CA VAL A 389 -15.12 19.77 -11.11
C VAL A 389 -15.36 20.13 -9.64
N ALA A 390 -15.76 21.37 -9.34
CA ALA A 390 -16.08 21.80 -7.98
C ALA A 390 -17.19 20.96 -7.35
N HIS A 391 -18.25 20.66 -8.12
CA HIS A 391 -19.36 19.84 -7.65
C HIS A 391 -18.91 18.42 -7.28
N GLU A 392 -18.17 17.74 -8.17
CA GLU A 392 -17.68 16.37 -7.88
C GLU A 392 -16.74 16.35 -6.67
N SER A 393 -15.75 17.25 -6.67
CA SER A 393 -14.77 17.33 -5.57
C SER A 393 -15.40 17.77 -4.24
N TRP A 394 -16.53 18.51 -4.26
CA TRP A 394 -17.27 18.85 -3.06
C TRP A 394 -17.87 17.62 -2.38
N HIS A 395 -18.46 16.69 -3.15
CA HIS A 395 -18.97 15.43 -2.60
C HIS A 395 -17.84 14.62 -1.95
N TRP A 396 -16.69 14.49 -2.61
CA TRP A 396 -15.54 13.79 -2.03
C TRP A 396 -14.99 14.50 -0.78
N MET A 397 -14.93 15.82 -0.80
CA MET A 397 -14.50 16.62 0.34
C MET A 397 -15.42 16.38 1.54
N THR A 398 -16.74 16.41 1.35
CA THR A 398 -17.69 16.16 2.45
C THR A 398 -17.65 14.72 2.95
N ALA A 399 -17.47 13.74 2.07
CA ALA A 399 -17.34 12.33 2.45
C ALA A 399 -16.05 12.09 3.27
N ARG A 400 -14.92 12.62 2.83
CA ARG A 400 -13.63 12.51 3.53
C ARG A 400 -13.62 13.29 4.84
N PHE A 401 -14.29 14.45 4.88
CA PHE A 401 -14.51 15.18 6.12
C PHE A 401 -15.37 14.39 7.12
N ALA A 402 -16.38 13.65 6.64
CA ALA A 402 -17.19 12.78 7.48
C ALA A 402 -16.38 11.67 8.15
N VAL A 403 -15.37 11.13 7.45
CA VAL A 403 -14.39 10.18 8.04
C VAL A 403 -13.50 10.90 9.05
N LEU A 404 -12.95 12.06 8.70
CA LEU A 404 -12.06 12.82 9.60
C LEU A 404 -12.74 13.22 10.91
N ARG A 405 -13.98 13.72 10.88
CA ARG A 405 -14.73 14.12 12.08
C ARG A 405 -15.11 12.96 12.99
N ALA A 406 -15.04 11.72 12.50
CA ALA A 406 -15.30 10.54 13.32
C ALA A 406 -14.14 10.27 14.30
N TYR A 407 -12.94 10.77 14.00
CA TYR A 407 -11.80 10.69 14.91
C TYR A 407 -11.98 11.62 16.10
N ARG A 408 -11.82 11.08 17.31
CA ARG A 408 -11.79 11.89 18.53
C ARG A 408 -10.40 12.48 18.71
N PHE A 409 -10.28 13.78 18.56
CA PHE A 409 -9.03 14.50 18.78
C PHE A 409 -8.79 14.64 20.28
N THR A 410 -7.91 13.81 20.84
CA THR A 410 -7.41 13.96 22.20
C THR A 410 -6.16 14.82 22.18
N TRP A 411 -6.01 15.72 23.16
CA TRP A 411 -4.79 16.51 23.28
C TRP A 411 -3.61 15.56 23.58
N PRO A 412 -2.50 15.63 22.82
CA PRO A 412 -1.34 14.80 23.09
C PRO A 412 -0.76 15.16 24.46
N ALA A 413 -0.28 14.15 25.19
CA ALA A 413 0.47 14.38 26.41
C ALA A 413 1.75 15.18 26.08
N LEU A 414 2.16 16.05 27.02
CA LEU A 414 3.43 16.78 26.91
C LEU A 414 4.57 15.82 27.25
N ASP A 415 4.97 15.00 26.28
CA ASP A 415 5.99 13.97 26.42
C ASP A 415 7.08 14.06 25.34
N VAL A 416 8.03 13.12 25.39
CA VAL A 416 9.13 13.02 24.41
C VAL A 416 8.59 12.80 22.99
N THR A 417 7.39 12.24 22.84
CA THR A 417 6.79 11.96 21.53
C THR A 417 6.36 13.21 20.85
N LEU A 418 5.70 14.09 21.60
CA LEU A 418 5.28 15.37 21.12
C LEU A 418 6.52 16.19 20.78
N ALA A 419 7.57 16.15 21.60
CA ALA A 419 8.84 16.81 21.31
C ALA A 419 9.48 16.29 20.02
N VAL A 420 9.56 14.97 19.82
CA VAL A 420 10.11 14.34 18.59
C VAL A 420 9.24 14.67 17.38
N ALA A 421 7.92 14.63 17.50
CA ALA A 421 6.98 14.97 16.44
C ALA A 421 7.08 16.45 16.05
N LEU A 422 7.16 17.35 17.03
CA LEU A 422 7.38 18.78 16.83
C LEU A 422 8.74 19.03 16.16
N MET A 423 9.81 18.35 16.60
CA MET A 423 11.13 18.45 15.99
C MET A 423 11.11 18.00 14.53
N ARG A 424 10.52 16.84 14.22
CA ARG A 424 10.37 16.35 12.84
C ARG A 424 9.57 17.31 11.98
N THR A 425 8.49 17.87 12.54
CA THR A 425 7.65 18.87 11.85
C THR A 425 8.43 20.14 11.59
N LEU A 426 9.20 20.63 12.56
CA LEU A 426 10.06 21.80 12.43
C LEU A 426 11.15 21.59 11.38
N MET A 427 11.83 20.44 11.41
CA MET A 427 12.83 20.07 10.40
C MET A 427 12.21 20.05 9.00
N LEU A 428 11.04 19.44 8.84
CA LEU A 428 10.33 19.40 7.57
C LEU A 428 9.95 20.82 7.09
N LEU A 429 9.44 21.66 7.98
CA LEU A 429 9.12 23.05 7.66
C LEU A 429 10.37 23.83 7.22
N LEU A 430 11.49 23.66 7.91
CA LEU A 430 12.77 24.27 7.53
C LEU A 430 13.25 23.79 6.16
N ILE A 431 13.12 22.48 5.85
CA ILE A 431 13.45 21.93 4.53
C ILE A 431 12.55 22.54 3.46
N ILE A 432 11.24 22.62 3.68
CA ILE A 432 10.29 23.23 2.73
C ILE A 432 10.64 24.70 2.50
N VAL A 433 10.90 25.47 3.55
CA VAL A 433 11.29 26.89 3.46
C VAL A 433 12.63 27.03 2.72
N ALA A 434 13.63 26.21 3.02
CA ALA A 434 14.92 26.23 2.35
C ALA A 434 14.80 25.90 0.85
N VAL A 435 13.97 24.92 0.48
CA VAL A 435 13.69 24.59 -0.92
C VAL A 435 12.97 25.74 -1.62
N LEU A 436 11.91 26.30 -1.01
CA LEU A 436 11.20 27.45 -1.56
C LEU A 436 12.14 28.65 -1.78
N TRP A 437 13.00 28.92 -0.80
CA TRP A 437 14.02 29.96 -0.88
C TRP A 437 15.02 29.68 -2.02
N GLY A 438 15.57 28.47 -2.10
CA GLY A 438 16.47 28.06 -3.18
C GLY A 438 15.84 28.18 -4.57
N VAL A 439 14.59 27.71 -4.74
CA VAL A 439 13.82 27.85 -5.99
C VAL A 439 13.61 29.32 -6.33
N SER A 440 13.25 30.16 -5.35
CA SER A 440 13.06 31.61 -5.58
C SER A 440 14.34 32.30 -6.08
N ILE A 441 15.51 31.89 -5.58
CA ILE A 441 16.81 32.40 -6.04
C ILE A 441 17.08 31.95 -7.48
N VAL A 442 16.86 30.68 -7.79
CA VAL A 442 17.08 30.13 -9.14
C VAL A 442 16.14 30.82 -10.15
N VAL A 443 14.85 30.96 -9.82
CA VAL A 443 13.88 31.69 -10.64
C VAL A 443 14.29 33.15 -10.82
N ALA A 444 14.69 33.84 -9.75
CA ALA A 444 15.17 35.22 -9.83
C ALA A 444 16.43 35.36 -10.68
N ARG A 445 17.33 34.37 -10.68
CA ARG A 445 18.54 34.34 -11.52
C ARG A 445 18.21 34.06 -12.99
N LEU A 446 17.34 33.10 -13.27
CA LEU A 446 16.88 32.77 -14.62
C LEU A 446 16.05 33.89 -15.25
N ALA A 447 15.28 34.63 -14.45
CA ALA A 447 14.53 35.80 -14.89
C ALA A 447 15.44 37.00 -15.23
N ARG A 448 16.67 37.05 -14.68
CA ARG A 448 17.65 38.12 -14.92
C ARG A 448 18.57 37.84 -16.11
N THR A 449 18.58 36.63 -16.67
CA THR A 449 19.38 36.29 -17.86
C THR A 449 18.58 36.56 -19.14
N PRO A 450 18.98 37.51 -20.00
CA PRO A 450 18.32 37.73 -21.27
C PRO A 450 18.68 36.59 -22.25
N SER A 451 17.66 35.82 -22.62
CA SER A 451 17.59 34.93 -23.79
C SER A 451 18.72 33.92 -24.05
N ARG A 452 18.47 32.64 -23.71
CA ARG A 452 18.58 31.48 -24.64
C ARG A 452 17.78 30.28 -24.09
N PRO A 453 17.13 29.47 -24.95
CA PRO A 453 16.21 28.42 -24.52
C PRO A 453 16.95 27.10 -24.21
N ALA A 454 16.29 26.27 -23.40
CA ALA A 454 16.63 24.88 -23.02
C ALA A 454 17.79 24.73 -22.01
N GLY A 455 17.44 24.59 -20.72
CA GLY A 455 18.41 24.20 -19.69
C GLY A 455 17.89 24.26 -18.25
N GLY A 456 16.86 25.06 -17.98
CA GLY A 456 16.35 25.29 -16.61
C GLY A 456 15.78 24.05 -15.91
N THR A 457 15.25 23.08 -16.65
CA THR A 457 14.70 21.82 -16.11
C THR A 457 15.78 20.90 -15.54
N LEU A 458 17.02 20.94 -16.07
CA LEU A 458 18.13 20.11 -15.60
C LEU A 458 18.72 20.64 -14.28
N ALA A 459 18.71 21.95 -14.06
CA ALA A 459 19.27 22.56 -12.84
C ALA A 459 18.38 22.33 -11.60
N VAL A 460 17.06 22.34 -11.76
CA VAL A 460 16.11 22.06 -10.67
C VAL A 460 16.13 20.57 -10.31
N LEU A 461 16.25 19.69 -11.32
CA LEU A 461 16.39 18.25 -11.12
C LEU A 461 17.73 17.89 -10.43
N ALA A 462 18.83 18.56 -10.82
CA ALA A 462 20.15 18.37 -10.18
C ALA A 462 20.16 18.80 -8.71
N LEU A 463 19.46 19.88 -8.35
CA LEU A 463 19.35 20.33 -6.95
C LEU A 463 18.48 19.39 -6.11
N ALA A 464 17.40 18.86 -6.67
CA ALA A 464 16.57 17.84 -6.01
C ALA A 464 17.33 16.52 -5.77
N ILE A 465 18.16 16.10 -6.74
CA ILE A 465 19.05 14.93 -6.61
C ILE A 465 20.15 15.17 -5.56
N ALA A 466 20.72 16.38 -5.51
CA ALA A 466 21.75 16.74 -4.53
C ALA A 466 21.21 16.78 -3.09
N LEU A 467 20.00 17.29 -2.89
CA LEU A 467 19.32 17.30 -1.58
C LEU A 467 18.90 15.89 -1.12
N ALA A 468 18.47 15.03 -2.05
CA ALA A 468 18.19 13.62 -1.76
C ALA A 468 19.47 12.83 -1.40
N GLY A 469 20.61 13.17 -2.02
CA GLY A 469 21.91 12.58 -1.71
C GLY A 469 22.43 12.92 -0.31
N ALA A 470 22.23 14.15 0.16
CA ALA A 470 22.65 14.59 1.50
C ALA A 470 21.82 13.97 2.64
N ALA A 471 20.54 13.65 2.38
CA ALA A 471 19.69 12.93 3.35
C ALA A 471 20.08 11.45 3.48
N ALA A 472 20.60 10.84 2.41
CA ALA A 472 21.03 9.43 2.42
C ALA A 472 22.31 9.19 3.24
N THR A 473 23.19 10.19 3.37
CA THR A 473 24.42 10.09 4.17
C THR A 473 24.19 10.24 5.68
N ALA A 474 23.07 10.82 6.11
CA ALA A 474 22.77 11.06 7.54
C ALA A 474 22.19 9.83 8.27
N HIS A 475 21.73 8.79 7.55
CA HIS A 475 21.07 7.63 8.16
C HIS A 475 22.02 6.53 8.65
N ALA A 476 23.34 6.70 8.48
CA ALA A 476 24.32 5.66 8.80
C ALA A 476 24.76 5.63 10.27
N GLN A 477 24.36 6.60 11.12
CA GLN A 477 24.87 6.69 12.49
C GLN A 477 23.84 7.27 13.48
N ALA A 478 22.93 6.44 13.98
CA ALA A 478 22.26 6.67 15.27
C ALA A 478 21.70 5.35 15.79
N GLY A 479 22.49 4.60 16.56
CA GLY A 479 22.01 3.46 17.34
C GLY A 479 21.33 3.95 18.62
N GLU A 480 20.01 3.84 18.69
CA GLU A 480 19.24 4.02 19.94
C GLU A 480 19.22 2.68 20.69
N GLU A 481 19.39 2.69 22.02
CA GLU A 481 19.41 1.48 22.86
C GLU A 481 18.02 0.83 22.87
N VAL A 482 17.94 -0.45 22.49
CA VAL A 482 16.66 -1.17 22.27
C VAL A 482 16.52 -2.28 23.31
N ARG A 483 15.48 -2.19 24.16
CA ARG A 483 15.09 -3.25 25.11
C ARG A 483 14.26 -4.32 24.38
N SER A 484 14.36 -5.57 24.83
CA SER A 484 13.63 -6.71 24.27
C SER A 484 12.33 -6.95 25.03
N THR A 485 11.26 -7.42 24.39
CA THR A 485 10.08 -7.92 25.12
C THR A 485 10.40 -9.09 26.05
N LEU A 486 11.54 -9.78 25.85
CA LEU A 486 12.04 -10.83 26.75
C LEU A 486 12.56 -10.30 28.09
N SER A 487 12.76 -8.99 28.22
CA SER A 487 13.22 -8.37 29.48
C SER A 487 12.10 -8.06 30.47
N GLY A 488 10.85 -8.48 30.19
CA GLY A 488 9.71 -8.16 31.04
C GLY A 488 9.24 -6.72 30.89
N VAL A 489 8.42 -6.45 29.87
CA VAL A 489 8.06 -5.06 29.48
C VAL A 489 6.64 -4.64 29.87
N TYR A 490 5.92 -5.49 30.60
CA TYR A 490 4.55 -5.24 31.07
C TYR A 490 4.34 -5.90 32.44
N THR A 491 3.36 -5.44 33.24
CA THR A 491 3.03 -6.05 34.53
C THR A 491 1.89 -7.05 34.43
N ASP A 492 1.85 -8.06 35.30
CA ASP A 492 0.72 -8.99 35.39
C ASP A 492 -0.62 -8.29 35.65
N ALA A 493 -0.59 -7.23 36.47
CA ALA A 493 -1.78 -6.41 36.74
C ALA A 493 -2.29 -5.71 35.47
N GLN A 494 -1.39 -5.24 34.61
CA GLN A 494 -1.74 -4.61 33.35
C GLN A 494 -2.29 -5.62 32.33
N ALA A 495 -1.68 -6.79 32.23
CA ALA A 495 -2.19 -7.87 31.38
C ALA A 495 -3.56 -8.39 31.84
N ALA A 496 -3.81 -8.43 33.15
CA ALA A 496 -5.12 -8.77 33.71
C ALA A 496 -6.21 -7.77 33.30
N ARG A 497 -5.94 -6.45 33.41
CA ARG A 497 -6.87 -5.41 32.91
C ARG A 497 -7.11 -5.55 31.40
N GLY A 498 -6.04 -5.84 30.65
CA GLY A 498 -6.12 -6.07 29.20
C GLY A 498 -7.00 -7.25 28.81
N LYS A 499 -6.99 -8.32 29.61
CA LYS A 499 -7.85 -9.49 29.42
C LYS A 499 -9.33 -9.13 29.48
N ASP A 500 -9.73 -8.32 30.47
CA ASP A 500 -11.13 -7.93 30.66
C ASP A 500 -11.63 -7.09 29.49
N ILE A 501 -10.80 -6.15 29.02
CA ILE A 501 -11.09 -5.33 27.83
C ILE A 501 -11.18 -6.20 26.56
N TYR A 502 -10.24 -7.14 26.38
CA TYR A 502 -10.23 -8.06 25.24
C TYR A 502 -11.49 -8.93 25.21
N VAL A 503 -11.92 -9.45 26.35
CA VAL A 503 -13.15 -10.26 26.46
C VAL A 503 -14.39 -9.43 26.13
N GLY A 504 -14.46 -8.18 26.59
CA GLY A 504 -15.61 -7.30 26.36
C GLY A 504 -15.69 -6.69 24.95
N THR A 505 -14.55 -6.45 24.30
CA THR A 505 -14.48 -5.62 23.08
C THR A 505 -13.98 -6.38 21.86
N CYS A 506 -13.07 -7.34 22.05
CA CYS A 506 -12.35 -7.97 20.93
C CYS A 506 -12.86 -9.38 20.61
N ARG A 507 -13.41 -10.08 21.61
CA ARG A 507 -13.77 -11.50 21.53
C ARG A 507 -14.90 -11.82 20.55
N GLU A 508 -15.75 -10.85 20.24
CA GLU A 508 -16.83 -11.00 19.26
C GLU A 508 -16.29 -11.31 17.84
N CYS A 509 -15.12 -10.78 17.50
CA CYS A 509 -14.48 -10.99 16.19
C CYS A 509 -13.22 -11.87 16.26
N HIS A 510 -12.57 -11.97 17.42
CA HIS A 510 -11.25 -12.58 17.56
C HIS A 510 -11.20 -13.65 18.65
N THR A 511 -10.58 -14.79 18.35
CA THR A 511 -10.20 -15.77 19.37
C THR A 511 -8.77 -15.50 19.85
N PRO A 512 -8.37 -15.88 21.08
CA PRO A 512 -6.97 -15.76 21.52
C PRO A 512 -5.98 -16.39 20.54
N ALA A 513 -6.36 -17.49 19.88
CA ALA A 513 -5.56 -18.14 18.84
C ALA A 513 -5.26 -17.25 17.61
N SER A 514 -6.07 -16.22 17.34
CA SER A 514 -5.84 -15.29 16.23
C SER A 514 -4.70 -14.29 16.48
N HIS A 515 -4.20 -14.21 17.70
CA HIS A 515 -3.15 -13.26 18.10
C HIS A 515 -2.00 -13.93 18.86
N THR A 516 -1.89 -15.25 18.81
CA THR A 516 -0.85 -16.01 19.52
C THR A 516 -0.03 -16.87 18.57
N GLY A 517 1.13 -17.31 19.05
CA GLY A 517 1.96 -18.26 18.33
C GLY A 517 2.54 -17.67 17.03
N VAL A 518 2.54 -18.47 15.97
CA VAL A 518 3.17 -18.13 14.69
C VAL A 518 2.53 -16.89 14.06
N THR A 519 1.22 -16.72 14.21
CA THR A 519 0.48 -15.55 13.68
C THR A 519 1.01 -14.26 14.28
N PHE A 520 1.26 -14.25 15.59
CA PHE A 520 1.84 -13.09 16.28
C PHE A 520 3.29 -12.85 15.83
N ARG A 521 4.13 -13.88 15.84
CA ARG A 521 5.53 -13.74 15.43
C ARG A 521 5.70 -13.27 14.00
N ASN A 522 4.98 -13.86 13.04
CA ASN A 522 5.06 -13.44 11.65
C ASN A 522 4.63 -11.98 11.45
N ALA A 523 3.68 -11.51 12.24
CA ALA A 523 3.19 -10.13 12.15
C ALA A 523 4.10 -9.13 12.90
N TRP A 524 4.79 -9.56 13.96
CA TRP A 524 5.35 -8.65 14.96
C TRP A 524 6.80 -8.92 15.39
N GLU A 525 7.35 -10.12 15.21
CA GLU A 525 8.74 -10.46 15.57
C GLU A 525 9.74 -9.54 14.89
N GLY A 526 10.74 -9.05 15.63
CA GLY A 526 11.77 -8.13 15.14
C GLY A 526 11.30 -6.69 14.92
N ARG A 527 9.99 -6.45 14.87
CA ARG A 527 9.38 -5.12 14.76
C ARG A 527 9.41 -4.39 16.09
N ARG A 528 9.14 -3.09 16.07
CA ARG A 528 9.00 -2.32 17.31
C ARG A 528 7.63 -2.56 17.91
N LEU A 529 7.59 -2.61 19.24
CA LEU A 529 6.32 -2.71 19.98
C LEU A 529 5.40 -1.52 19.65
N SER A 530 5.98 -0.36 19.35
CA SER A 530 5.27 0.80 18.82
C SER A 530 4.42 0.51 17.58
N GLU A 531 4.87 -0.40 16.72
CA GLU A 531 4.14 -0.76 15.50
C GLU A 531 2.90 -1.63 15.80
N LEU A 532 3.01 -2.53 16.78
CA LEU A 532 1.87 -3.31 17.27
C LEU A 532 0.85 -2.40 17.95
N LEU A 533 1.31 -1.52 18.84
CA LEU A 533 0.45 -0.57 19.53
C LEU A 533 -0.26 0.35 18.52
N ALA A 534 0.47 0.88 17.53
CA ALA A 534 -0.11 1.71 16.47
C ALA A 534 -1.16 0.94 15.65
N PHE A 535 -0.90 -0.31 15.28
CA PHE A 535 -1.86 -1.13 14.55
C PHE A 535 -3.14 -1.36 15.35
N MET A 536 -3.02 -1.69 16.64
CA MET A 536 -4.19 -1.86 17.49
C MET A 536 -5.00 -0.57 17.60
N THR A 537 -4.33 0.57 17.77
CA THR A 537 -5.01 1.87 17.85
C THR A 537 -5.68 2.27 16.53
N GLU A 538 -5.04 2.03 15.39
CA GLU A 538 -5.51 2.49 14.08
C GLU A 538 -6.54 1.58 13.42
N LYS A 539 -6.47 0.27 13.71
CA LYS A 539 -7.24 -0.75 12.97
C LYS A 539 -8.20 -1.52 13.86
N MET A 540 -8.10 -1.39 15.19
CA MET A 540 -8.94 -2.12 16.14
C MET A 540 -9.63 -1.19 17.14
N PRO A 541 -10.79 -1.59 17.69
CA PRO A 541 -11.66 -2.66 17.22
C PRO A 541 -12.14 -2.44 15.78
N LYS A 542 -12.29 -3.51 14.97
CA LYS A 542 -12.53 -3.38 13.53
C LYS A 542 -13.80 -2.60 13.16
N ASN A 543 -14.82 -2.67 13.99
CA ASN A 543 -16.08 -1.94 13.85
C ASN A 543 -16.00 -0.47 14.31
N SER A 544 -15.03 -0.15 15.18
CA SER A 544 -14.86 1.17 15.78
C SER A 544 -13.37 1.48 16.06
N PRO A 545 -12.50 1.61 15.03
CA PRO A 545 -11.08 1.84 15.27
C PRO A 545 -10.81 3.10 16.09
N GLY A 546 -9.91 3.03 17.06
CA GLY A 546 -9.58 4.14 17.97
C GLY A 546 -10.61 4.39 19.07
N SER A 547 -11.52 3.44 19.35
CA SER A 547 -12.53 3.60 20.40
C SER A 547 -12.04 3.40 21.83
N LEU A 548 -10.89 2.75 22.02
CA LEU A 548 -10.27 2.54 23.34
C LEU A 548 -9.29 3.67 23.67
N THR A 549 -9.05 3.90 24.96
CA THR A 549 -8.00 4.80 25.44
C THR A 549 -6.61 4.18 25.22
N SER A 550 -5.56 5.01 25.22
CA SER A 550 -4.18 4.52 25.05
C SER A 550 -3.79 3.50 26.13
N ASP A 551 -4.22 3.70 27.38
CA ASP A 551 -3.95 2.77 28.49
C ASP A 551 -4.70 1.45 28.31
N GLU A 552 -5.92 1.49 27.76
CA GLU A 552 -6.67 0.29 27.41
C GLU A 552 -6.01 -0.47 26.26
N TYR A 553 -5.50 0.23 25.24
CA TYR A 553 -4.70 -0.41 24.19
C TYR A 553 -3.40 -1.00 24.74
N ALA A 554 -2.69 -0.29 25.61
CA ALA A 554 -1.49 -0.80 26.27
C ALA A 554 -1.80 -2.06 27.08
N ALA A 555 -2.91 -2.04 27.82
CA ALA A 555 -3.36 -3.19 28.59
C ALA A 555 -3.70 -4.38 27.69
N VAL A 556 -4.45 -4.16 26.59
CA VAL A 556 -4.75 -5.22 25.62
C VAL A 556 -3.47 -5.73 24.94
N THR A 557 -2.49 -4.88 24.66
CA THR A 557 -1.18 -5.32 24.13
C THR A 557 -0.45 -6.16 25.16
N ALA A 558 -0.38 -5.72 26.42
CA ALA A 558 0.22 -6.50 27.51
C ALA A 558 -0.44 -7.88 27.65
N TYR A 559 -1.77 -7.95 27.52
CA TYR A 559 -2.50 -9.22 27.49
C TYR A 559 -2.11 -10.09 26.29
N ILE A 560 -1.95 -9.52 25.09
CA ILE A 560 -1.48 -10.25 23.91
C ILE A 560 -0.03 -10.73 24.08
N LEU A 561 0.85 -9.92 24.67
CA LEU A 561 2.24 -10.32 24.99
C LEU A 561 2.24 -11.50 25.97
N MET A 562 1.42 -11.44 27.02
CA MET A 562 1.22 -12.52 28.00
C MET A 562 0.70 -13.79 27.33
N LEU A 563 -0.29 -13.68 26.45
CA LEU A 563 -0.82 -14.81 25.69
C LEU A 563 0.24 -15.47 24.78
N ASN A 564 1.31 -14.76 24.44
CA ASN A 564 2.45 -15.26 23.67
C ASN A 564 3.61 -15.78 24.55
N GLY A 565 3.42 -15.86 25.87
CA GLY A 565 4.41 -16.42 26.79
C GLY A 565 5.62 -15.51 27.03
N LEU A 566 5.48 -14.21 26.78
CA LEU A 566 6.51 -13.23 27.13
C LEU A 566 6.48 -13.00 28.65
N PRO A 567 7.64 -12.80 29.31
CA PRO A 567 7.67 -12.60 30.75
C PRO A 567 7.05 -11.25 31.13
N ALA A 568 6.41 -11.21 32.29
CA ALA A 568 6.06 -9.95 32.95
C ALA A 568 7.30 -9.36 33.64
N GLY A 569 7.33 -8.04 33.78
CA GLY A 569 8.32 -7.29 34.55
C GLY A 569 7.65 -6.36 35.55
N ASP A 570 8.47 -5.48 36.15
CA ASP A 570 8.03 -4.58 37.22
C ASP A 570 7.47 -3.24 36.69
N GLU A 571 7.64 -2.97 35.40
CA GLU A 571 7.18 -1.74 34.73
C GLU A 571 5.94 -2.02 33.87
N GLU A 572 4.96 -1.12 33.91
CA GLU A 572 3.83 -1.19 32.98
C GLU A 572 4.28 -0.86 31.55
N LEU A 573 3.72 -1.60 30.59
CA LEU A 573 3.86 -1.34 29.16
C LEU A 573 3.43 0.10 28.89
N PRO A 574 4.30 0.93 28.31
CA PRO A 574 3.94 2.31 28.05
C PRO A 574 2.80 2.35 27.02
N ALA A 575 1.75 3.09 27.34
CA ALA A 575 0.66 3.42 26.43
C ALA A 575 1.09 4.35 25.29
N ASP A 576 2.30 4.89 25.39
CA ASP A 576 2.92 5.70 24.38
C ASP A 576 3.76 4.89 23.38
N THR A 577 3.47 5.09 22.09
CA THR A 577 4.22 4.56 20.95
C THR A 577 5.71 4.95 20.91
N VAL A 578 6.18 6.06 21.48
CA VAL A 578 7.63 6.38 21.43
C VAL A 578 8.40 5.65 22.51
N ALA A 579 7.87 5.56 23.73
CA ALA A 579 8.43 4.68 24.74
C ALA A 579 8.40 3.21 24.27
N ALA A 580 7.33 2.78 23.60
CA ALA A 580 7.23 1.46 22.98
C ALA A 580 8.19 1.26 21.78
N ARG A 581 8.67 2.33 21.12
CA ARG A 581 9.63 2.23 19.99
C ARG A 581 11.02 1.77 20.43
N ARG A 582 11.33 1.97 21.71
CA ARG A 582 12.56 1.44 22.34
C ARG A 582 12.43 -0.02 22.76
N ILE A 583 11.27 -0.64 22.51
CA ILE A 583 11.03 -2.04 22.78
C ILE A 583 10.94 -2.78 21.45
N ARG A 584 11.82 -3.74 21.22
CA ARG A 584 11.71 -4.68 20.11
C ARG A 584 10.91 -5.89 20.56
N ILE A 585 9.95 -6.28 19.74
CA ILE A 585 9.22 -7.52 19.94
C ILE A 585 10.17 -8.66 19.56
N GLU A 586 10.61 -9.38 20.56
CA GLU A 586 11.37 -10.61 20.46
C GLU A 586 10.66 -11.66 21.29
N THR A 587 10.38 -12.80 20.67
CA THR A 587 9.76 -13.93 21.34
C THR A 587 10.80 -14.96 21.72
N SER A 588 10.56 -15.70 22.80
CA SER A 588 11.49 -16.75 23.21
C SER A 588 11.37 -17.85 22.16
N GLY A 589 12.41 -17.99 21.34
CA GLY A 589 12.48 -19.00 20.30
C GLY A 589 12.31 -20.39 20.91
N ARG A 590 11.11 -20.94 20.75
CA ARG A 590 10.74 -22.34 20.96
C ARG A 590 9.61 -22.71 20.02
#